data_AF-A0A6N7SSB8-F1
#
_entry.id   AF-A0A6N7SSB8-F1
#
_cell.length_a   1.000
_cell.length_b   1.000
_cell.length_c   1.000
_cell.angle_alpha   90.00
_cell.angle_beta   90.00
_cell.angle_gamma   90.00
#
_symmetry.space_group_name_H-M   'P 1'
#
loop_
_entity.id
_entity.type
_entity.pdbx_description
1 polymer ?
#
loop_
_entity_poly.entity_id
_entity_poly.type
_entity_poly.pdbx_seq_one_letter_code
_entity_poly.pdbx_strand_id
1 'polypeptide(L)'
;MDKRYVYPYSLNEAKRNGELEQYQESLRENNRCADFIEDTINANFDGYHLGHDVAKMAIAEFGYDRVNFVLANTLQQLDHDGRFSRDNKEWAKSIYIPENKINGMNANAEFRVDSHTAVLDGFINLARKEYDSLNLWNHAHCNDKTHLDYTGRVMVLKPTCLKDDYKTPRDQLVLCEGGFGCSPSASGRKVFGRFLSDGEKCQYDRSDFIGELKAELLPDWAREKVQEITQSNTSVPSMGGMEIQ
;
A
#
# COMPACT_ATOMS: atom_id res chain seq x y z
N MET A 1 -17.21 4.09 -5.07
CA MET A 1 -15.73 4.14 -4.96
C MET A 1 -15.15 2.81 -5.45
N ASP A 2 -13.83 2.67 -5.66
CA ASP A 2 -13.25 1.33 -5.90
C ASP A 2 -13.49 0.47 -4.65
N LYS A 3 -14.10 -0.71 -4.79
CA LYS A 3 -14.38 -1.61 -3.64
C LYS A 3 -13.10 -2.03 -2.91
N ARG A 4 -11.94 -1.96 -3.56
CA ARG A 4 -10.64 -2.29 -2.96
C ARG A 4 -10.02 -1.13 -2.17
N TYR A 5 -10.56 0.09 -2.27
CA TYR A 5 -10.03 1.26 -1.58
C TYR A 5 -10.30 1.25 -0.07
N VAL A 6 -9.25 1.28 0.73
CA VAL A 6 -9.34 1.44 2.20
C VAL A 6 -9.16 2.91 2.56
N TYR A 7 -10.17 3.51 3.21
CA TYR A 7 -10.06 4.88 3.71
C TYR A 7 -9.01 4.96 4.84
N PRO A 8 -7.96 5.79 4.71
CA PRO A 8 -6.78 5.71 5.56
C PRO A 8 -6.86 6.51 6.86
N TYR A 9 -7.91 7.31 7.05
CA TYR A 9 -8.03 8.23 8.20
C TYR A 9 -9.16 7.85 9.15
N SER A 10 -9.16 8.48 10.33
CA SER A 10 -10.23 8.30 11.31
C SER A 10 -11.56 8.93 10.86
N LEU A 11 -12.66 8.51 11.47
CA LEU A 11 -13.99 9.11 11.29
C LEU A 11 -13.98 10.63 11.59
N ASN A 12 -13.19 11.06 12.57
CA ASN A 12 -13.10 12.47 12.93
C ASN A 12 -12.42 13.29 11.83
N GLU A 13 -11.37 12.73 11.22
CA GLU A 13 -10.70 13.35 10.07
C GLU A 13 -11.62 13.36 8.85
N ALA A 14 -12.35 12.27 8.59
CA ALA A 14 -13.35 12.22 7.52
C ALA A 14 -14.40 13.33 7.68
N LYS A 15 -14.93 13.53 8.90
CA LYS A 15 -15.85 14.65 9.18
C LYS A 15 -15.22 16.02 8.94
N ARG A 16 -13.99 16.22 9.41
CA ARG A 16 -13.26 17.50 9.25
C ARG A 16 -12.99 17.83 7.79
N ASN A 17 -12.71 16.81 6.98
CA ASN A 17 -12.36 16.97 5.56
C ASN A 17 -13.58 16.93 4.63
N GLY A 18 -14.79 16.63 5.14
CA GLY A 18 -15.99 16.47 4.32
C GLY A 18 -16.04 15.14 3.54
N GLU A 19 -15.30 14.13 3.99
CA GLU A 19 -15.10 12.84 3.32
C GLU A 19 -15.92 11.70 3.99
N LEU A 20 -16.99 12.05 4.71
CA LEU A 20 -17.77 11.10 5.50
C LEU A 20 -18.36 9.96 4.67
N GLU A 21 -18.81 10.24 3.45
CA GLU A 21 -19.37 9.23 2.54
C GLU A 21 -18.31 8.18 2.17
N GLN A 22 -17.08 8.61 1.87
CA GLN A 22 -15.96 7.73 1.54
C GLN A 22 -15.59 6.83 2.72
N TYR A 23 -15.56 7.40 3.93
CA TYR A 23 -15.35 6.62 5.16
C TYR A 23 -16.44 5.55 5.34
N GLN A 24 -17.72 5.92 5.19
CA GLN A 24 -18.84 5.00 5.37
C GLN A 24 -18.86 3.89 4.32
N GLU A 25 -18.56 4.21 3.05
CA GLU A 25 -18.44 3.21 1.99
C GLU A 25 -17.27 2.25 2.27
N SER A 26 -16.11 2.78 2.66
CA SER A 26 -14.96 1.95 3.03
C SER A 26 -15.24 1.06 4.25
N LEU A 27 -15.94 1.57 5.28
CA LEU A 27 -16.30 0.80 6.47
C LEU A 27 -17.27 -0.34 6.12
N ARG A 28 -18.27 -0.08 5.27
CA ARG A 28 -19.18 -1.12 4.77
C ARG A 28 -18.41 -2.25 4.07
N GLU A 29 -17.45 -1.90 3.23
CA GLU A 29 -16.62 -2.91 2.55
C GLU A 29 -15.64 -3.62 3.50
N ASN A 30 -15.18 -2.98 4.59
CA ASN A 30 -14.42 -3.66 5.64
C ASN A 30 -15.28 -4.72 6.33
N ASN A 31 -16.52 -4.40 6.71
CA ASN A 31 -17.46 -5.36 7.30
C ASN A 31 -17.71 -6.52 6.33
N ARG A 32 -18.01 -6.22 5.05
CA ARG A 32 -18.20 -7.24 4.01
C ARG A 32 -16.99 -8.15 3.84
N CYS A 33 -15.78 -7.59 3.93
CA CYS A 33 -14.54 -8.38 3.87
C CYS A 33 -14.38 -9.28 5.10
N ALA A 34 -14.72 -8.80 6.30
CA ALA A 34 -14.67 -9.61 7.51
C ALA A 34 -15.65 -10.79 7.43
N ASP A 35 -16.91 -10.52 7.12
CA ASP A 35 -17.96 -11.52 6.92
C ASP A 35 -17.54 -12.58 5.88
N PHE A 36 -16.99 -12.12 4.75
CA PHE A 36 -16.53 -13.03 3.70
C PHE A 36 -15.38 -13.94 4.15
N ILE A 37 -14.45 -13.41 4.95
CA ILE A 37 -13.34 -14.22 5.50
C ILE A 37 -13.91 -15.28 6.45
N GLU A 38 -14.85 -14.91 7.32
CA GLU A 38 -15.52 -15.86 8.24
C GLU A 38 -16.24 -16.98 7.47
N ASP A 39 -17.07 -16.60 6.50
CA ASP A 39 -17.80 -17.54 5.65
C ASP A 39 -16.85 -18.46 4.87
N THR A 40 -15.77 -17.89 4.32
CA THR A 40 -14.77 -18.65 3.58
C THR A 40 -14.04 -19.65 4.48
N ILE A 41 -13.67 -19.25 5.70
CA ILE A 41 -13.06 -20.16 6.67
C ILE A 41 -14.05 -21.28 7.02
N ASN A 42 -15.29 -20.94 7.37
CA ASN A 42 -16.31 -21.91 7.78
C ASN A 42 -16.63 -22.92 6.67
N ALA A 43 -16.66 -22.48 5.41
CA ALA A 43 -16.94 -23.36 4.27
C ALA A 43 -15.76 -24.26 3.86
N ASN A 44 -14.52 -23.90 4.22
CA ASN A 44 -13.30 -24.56 3.72
C ASN A 44 -12.41 -25.14 4.83
N PHE A 45 -12.95 -25.29 6.05
CA PHE A 45 -12.27 -25.93 7.16
C PHE A 45 -12.85 -27.32 7.42
N ASP A 46 -12.03 -28.36 7.27
CA ASP A 46 -12.46 -29.77 7.41
C ASP A 46 -12.40 -30.30 8.86
N GLY A 47 -12.11 -29.42 9.82
CA GLY A 47 -11.85 -29.76 11.22
C GLY A 47 -10.37 -29.92 11.57
N TYR A 48 -9.50 -30.07 10.57
CA TYR A 48 -8.05 -30.26 10.75
C TYR A 48 -7.23 -29.29 9.90
N HIS A 49 -7.65 -29.01 8.66
CA HIS A 49 -6.95 -28.18 7.71
C HIS A 49 -7.88 -27.15 7.08
N LEU A 50 -7.29 -26.00 6.79
CA LEU A 50 -7.88 -24.95 5.99
C LEU A 50 -7.36 -25.10 4.55
N GLY A 51 -8.24 -24.98 3.55
CA GLY A 51 -7.84 -25.06 2.15
C GLY A 51 -6.72 -24.09 1.79
N HIS A 52 -5.80 -24.49 0.89
CA HIS A 52 -4.60 -23.69 0.59
C HIS A 52 -4.87 -22.37 -0.15
N ASP A 53 -5.97 -22.30 -0.92
CA ASP A 53 -6.30 -21.14 -1.75
C ASP A 53 -7.35 -20.22 -1.11
N VAL A 54 -7.78 -20.47 0.12
CA VAL A 54 -8.87 -19.69 0.76
C VAL A 54 -8.54 -18.20 0.87
N ALA A 55 -7.28 -17.87 1.11
CA ALA A 55 -6.84 -16.48 1.19
C ALA A 55 -6.92 -15.79 -0.18
N LYS A 56 -6.61 -16.51 -1.27
CA LYS A 56 -6.71 -15.98 -2.64
C LYS A 56 -8.14 -15.61 -3.00
N MET A 57 -9.14 -16.32 -2.49
CA MET A 57 -10.55 -15.98 -2.72
C MET A 57 -10.89 -14.61 -2.13
N ALA A 58 -10.49 -14.35 -0.88
CA ALA A 58 -10.69 -13.04 -0.25
C ALA A 58 -9.89 -11.94 -0.93
N ILE A 59 -8.63 -12.22 -1.30
CA ILE A 59 -7.77 -11.26 -2.01
C ILE A 59 -8.33 -10.92 -3.40
N ALA A 60 -8.87 -11.90 -4.13
CA ALA A 60 -9.46 -11.65 -5.44
C ALA A 60 -10.68 -10.70 -5.36
N GLU A 61 -11.51 -10.89 -4.34
CA GLU A 61 -12.74 -10.12 -4.12
C GLU A 61 -12.46 -8.71 -3.55
N PHE A 62 -11.61 -8.60 -2.53
CA PHE A 62 -11.43 -7.36 -1.76
C PHE A 62 -10.09 -6.67 -1.98
N GLY A 63 -9.14 -7.37 -2.57
CA GLY A 63 -7.78 -6.92 -2.78
C GLY A 63 -6.86 -7.07 -1.57
N TYR A 64 -5.55 -6.99 -1.83
CA TYR A 64 -4.52 -7.18 -0.81
C TYR A 64 -4.63 -6.17 0.33
N ASP A 65 -4.83 -4.89 0.00
CA ASP A 65 -4.80 -3.82 1.00
C ASP A 65 -5.94 -3.95 2.02
N ARG A 66 -7.16 -4.27 1.55
CA ARG A 66 -8.31 -4.44 2.44
C ARG A 66 -8.23 -5.71 3.27
N VAL A 67 -7.87 -6.84 2.67
CA VAL A 67 -7.70 -8.10 3.41
C VAL A 67 -6.67 -7.92 4.51
N ASN A 68 -5.51 -7.34 4.19
CA ASN A 68 -4.46 -7.09 5.18
C ASN A 68 -4.91 -6.11 6.27
N PHE A 69 -5.65 -5.05 5.91
CA PHE A 69 -6.19 -4.08 6.87
C PHE A 69 -7.18 -4.71 7.86
N VAL A 70 -8.13 -5.52 7.39
CA VAL A 70 -9.13 -6.20 8.22
C VAL A 70 -8.48 -7.23 9.15
N LEU A 71 -7.55 -8.03 8.63
CA LEU A 71 -6.81 -9.02 9.42
C LEU A 71 -5.91 -8.35 10.47
N ALA A 72 -5.22 -7.26 10.11
CA ALA A 72 -4.40 -6.51 11.05
C ALA A 72 -5.23 -5.86 12.16
N ASN A 73 -6.37 -5.24 11.82
CA ASN A 73 -7.32 -4.72 12.81
C ASN A 73 -7.78 -5.80 13.79
N THR A 74 -8.18 -6.96 13.25
CA THR A 74 -8.62 -8.09 14.07
C THR A 74 -7.54 -8.53 15.05
N LEU A 75 -6.30 -8.68 14.56
CA LEU A 75 -5.21 -9.15 15.38
C LEU A 75 -4.73 -8.13 16.41
N GLN A 76 -4.75 -6.84 16.07
CA GLN A 76 -4.43 -5.77 17.04
C GLN A 76 -5.42 -5.73 18.21
N GLN A 77 -6.70 -6.05 17.97
CA GLN A 77 -7.71 -6.19 19.03
C GLN A 77 -7.53 -7.46 19.87
N LEU A 78 -6.99 -8.53 19.27
CA LEU A 78 -6.75 -9.83 19.88
C LEU A 78 -5.28 -10.07 20.27
N ASP A 79 -4.45 -9.01 20.36
CA ASP A 79 -2.99 -9.13 20.60
C ASP A 79 -2.66 -9.88 21.90
N HIS A 80 -3.59 -9.87 22.86
CA HIS A 80 -3.48 -10.58 24.14
C HIS A 80 -3.66 -12.10 24.01
N ASP A 81 -4.28 -12.61 22.94
CA ASP A 81 -4.56 -14.04 22.78
C ASP A 81 -3.29 -14.80 22.40
N GLY A 82 -2.90 -15.77 23.23
CA GLY A 82 -1.66 -16.53 23.07
C GLY A 82 -1.63 -17.52 21.91
N ARG A 83 -2.77 -17.75 21.21
CA ARG A 83 -2.87 -18.72 20.11
C ARG A 83 -2.39 -18.17 18.77
N PHE A 84 -2.38 -16.84 18.62
CA PHE A 84 -1.80 -16.20 17.44
C PHE A 84 -0.27 -16.20 17.49
N SER A 85 0.35 -16.46 16.36
CA SER A 85 1.81 -16.48 16.23
C SER A 85 2.41 -15.09 16.49
N ARG A 86 3.65 -15.08 17.00
CA ARG A 86 4.40 -13.84 17.23
C ARG A 86 4.58 -13.06 15.93
N ASP A 87 4.91 -13.75 14.84
CA ASP A 87 5.15 -13.13 13.54
C ASP A 87 3.90 -12.45 12.99
N ASN A 88 2.72 -13.07 13.14
CA ASN A 88 1.45 -12.43 12.76
C ASN A 88 1.21 -11.17 13.58
N LYS A 89 1.44 -11.21 14.90
CA LYS A 89 1.26 -10.03 15.77
C LYS A 89 2.20 -8.89 15.40
N GLU A 90 3.47 -9.18 15.14
CA GLU A 90 4.45 -8.19 14.70
C GLU A 90 4.07 -7.60 13.32
N TRP A 91 3.65 -8.45 12.38
CA TRP A 91 3.14 -8.02 11.08
C TRP A 91 1.92 -7.09 11.22
N ALA A 92 0.92 -7.48 12.02
CA ALA A 92 -0.28 -6.66 12.19
C ALA A 92 0.05 -5.29 12.81
N LYS A 93 0.99 -5.22 13.75
CA LYS A 93 1.44 -3.95 14.37
C LYS A 93 2.14 -3.01 13.38
N SER A 94 2.67 -3.52 12.27
CA SER A 94 3.28 -2.71 11.22
C SER A 94 2.25 -1.96 10.36
N ILE A 95 0.98 -2.38 10.38
CA ILE A 95 -0.12 -1.77 9.64
C ILE A 95 -0.83 -0.76 10.55
N TYR A 96 -0.86 0.50 10.13
CA TYR A 96 -1.55 1.54 10.87
C TYR A 96 -3.08 1.40 10.73
N ILE A 97 -3.77 1.21 11.85
CA ILE A 97 -5.23 1.19 11.94
C ILE A 97 -5.67 2.45 12.68
N PRO A 98 -6.37 3.41 12.02
CA PRO A 98 -6.85 4.61 12.69
C PRO A 98 -7.78 4.27 13.85
N GLU A 99 -7.57 4.92 15.00
CA GLU A 99 -8.44 4.73 16.15
C GLU A 99 -9.79 5.41 15.91
N ASN A 100 -10.88 4.63 15.93
CA ASN A 100 -12.24 5.15 15.80
C ASN A 100 -13.03 4.86 17.07
N LYS A 101 -13.23 5.87 17.90
CA LYS A 101 -14.08 5.78 19.09
C LYS A 101 -15.40 6.50 18.89
N ILE A 102 -16.50 5.77 18.97
CA ILE A 102 -17.87 6.30 18.96
C ILE A 102 -18.46 6.05 20.34
N ASN A 103 -18.82 7.12 21.07
CA ASN A 103 -19.34 7.03 22.43
C ASN A 103 -18.47 6.19 23.38
N GLY A 104 -17.15 6.24 23.22
CA GLY A 104 -16.19 5.47 24.02
C GLY A 104 -15.99 4.01 23.57
N MET A 105 -16.77 3.52 22.61
CA MET A 105 -16.60 2.18 22.02
C MET A 105 -15.72 2.23 20.78
N ASN A 106 -14.86 1.22 20.62
CA ASN A 106 -14.04 1.07 19.42
C ASN A 106 -14.91 0.62 18.24
N ALA A 107 -15.20 1.53 17.32
CA ALA A 107 -15.97 1.24 16.11
C ALA A 107 -15.25 0.29 15.16
N ASN A 108 -13.92 0.12 15.29
CA ASN A 108 -13.21 -0.86 14.49
C ASN A 108 -13.53 -2.31 14.88
N ALA A 109 -14.25 -2.53 15.99
CA ALA A 109 -14.78 -3.85 16.34
C ALA A 109 -15.84 -4.35 15.34
N GLU A 110 -16.46 -3.46 14.55
CA GLU A 110 -17.49 -3.83 13.56
C GLU A 110 -16.94 -4.74 12.44
N PHE A 111 -15.69 -4.54 12.02
CA PHE A 111 -15.02 -5.34 10.99
C PHE A 111 -13.93 -6.25 11.57
N ARG A 112 -14.18 -6.78 12.77
CA ARG A 112 -13.34 -7.82 13.37
C ARG A 112 -13.81 -9.17 12.85
N VAL A 113 -12.88 -10.00 12.36
CA VAL A 113 -13.16 -11.39 11.98
C VAL A 113 -13.36 -12.24 13.23
N ASP A 114 -14.56 -12.79 13.42
CA ASP A 114 -14.92 -13.68 14.51
C ASP A 114 -14.88 -15.15 14.04
N SER A 115 -13.71 -15.76 14.15
CA SER A 115 -13.48 -17.17 13.84
C SER A 115 -12.60 -17.82 14.91
N HIS A 116 -12.52 -19.16 14.89
CA HIS A 116 -11.64 -19.87 15.80
C HIS A 116 -10.18 -19.41 15.60
N THR A 117 -9.62 -18.78 16.62
CA THR A 117 -8.29 -18.13 16.61
C THR A 117 -7.18 -18.90 15.91
N ALA A 118 -7.02 -20.21 16.17
CA ALA A 118 -5.97 -21.01 15.53
C ALA A 118 -6.20 -21.18 14.02
N VAL A 119 -7.45 -21.24 13.58
CA VAL A 119 -7.80 -21.32 12.15
C VAL A 119 -7.58 -19.96 11.49
N LEU A 120 -7.96 -18.88 12.19
CA LEU A 120 -7.71 -17.51 11.73
C LEU A 120 -6.20 -17.20 11.62
N ASP A 121 -5.38 -17.66 12.58
CA ASP A 121 -3.91 -17.54 12.47
C ASP A 121 -3.37 -18.24 11.21
N GLY A 122 -3.89 -19.44 10.92
CA GLY A 122 -3.61 -20.16 9.67
C GLY A 122 -4.03 -19.38 8.42
N PHE A 123 -5.22 -18.78 8.42
CA PHE A 123 -5.67 -17.93 7.32
C PHE A 123 -4.76 -16.70 7.11
N ILE A 124 -4.35 -16.04 8.20
CA ILE A 124 -3.42 -14.90 8.14
C ILE A 124 -2.09 -15.32 7.54
N ASN A 125 -1.56 -16.49 7.90
CA ASN A 125 -0.33 -17.02 7.31
C ASN A 125 -0.47 -17.22 5.79
N LEU A 126 -1.61 -17.74 5.32
CA LEU A 126 -1.88 -17.88 3.89
C LEU A 126 -1.95 -16.50 3.20
N ALA A 127 -2.68 -15.54 3.76
CA ALA A 127 -2.80 -14.19 3.19
C ALA A 127 -1.44 -13.46 3.13
N ARG A 128 -0.64 -13.54 4.19
CA ARG A 128 0.72 -13.00 4.22
C ARG A 128 1.61 -13.67 3.17
N LYS A 129 1.54 -14.99 3.03
CA LYS A 129 2.30 -15.73 2.02
C LYS A 129 1.95 -15.29 0.60
N GLU A 130 0.67 -15.06 0.29
CA GLU A 130 0.25 -14.53 -1.00
C GLU A 130 0.83 -13.12 -1.24
N TYR A 131 0.77 -12.24 -0.24
CA TYR A 131 1.35 -10.90 -0.34
C TYR A 131 2.88 -10.93 -0.51
N ASP A 132 3.58 -11.75 0.28
CA ASP A 132 5.04 -11.89 0.22
C ASP A 132 5.49 -12.46 -1.14
N SER A 133 4.66 -13.30 -1.78
CA SER A 133 4.93 -13.85 -3.12
C SER A 133 5.00 -12.79 -4.23
N LEU A 134 4.47 -11.58 -3.98
CA LEU A 134 4.59 -10.44 -4.89
C LEU A 134 6.03 -9.91 -4.96
N ASN A 135 6.89 -10.26 -3.99
CA ASN A 135 8.30 -9.86 -3.91
C ASN A 135 8.53 -8.34 -4.00
N LEU A 136 7.60 -7.56 -3.45
CA LEU A 136 7.60 -6.09 -3.54
C LEU A 136 8.81 -5.47 -2.85
N TRP A 137 9.27 -4.36 -3.40
CA TRP A 137 10.24 -3.50 -2.75
C TRP A 137 9.66 -2.93 -1.45
N ASN A 138 10.49 -2.87 -0.40
CA ASN A 138 10.11 -2.44 0.94
C ASN A 138 11.28 -1.66 1.57
N HIS A 139 11.13 -1.22 2.82
CA HIS A 139 12.13 -0.40 3.50
C HIS A 139 13.54 -1.03 3.55
N ALA A 140 13.68 -2.36 3.56
CA ALA A 140 14.99 -3.02 3.57
C ALA A 140 15.78 -2.81 2.27
N HIS A 141 15.08 -2.54 1.16
CA HIS A 141 15.67 -2.31 -0.16
C HIS A 141 15.99 -0.84 -0.44
N CYS A 142 15.60 0.06 0.47
CA CYS A 142 15.68 1.49 0.25
C CYS A 142 16.69 2.18 1.18
N ASN A 143 17.25 3.29 0.71
CA ASN A 143 17.92 4.29 1.54
C ASN A 143 16.88 5.16 2.25
N ASP A 144 17.27 5.74 3.40
CA ASP A 144 16.43 6.71 4.09
C ASP A 144 16.13 7.93 3.21
N LYS A 145 14.87 8.35 3.20
CA LYS A 145 14.37 9.43 2.33
C LYS A 145 14.17 10.75 3.08
N THR A 146 14.34 10.78 4.40
CA THR A 146 13.86 11.85 5.27
C THR A 146 14.44 13.20 4.86
N HIS A 147 15.73 13.25 4.54
CA HIS A 147 16.44 14.47 4.12
C HIS A 147 16.89 14.47 2.66
N LEU A 148 16.29 13.60 1.83
CA LEU A 148 16.73 13.38 0.46
C LEU A 148 15.97 14.27 -0.54
N ASP A 149 16.67 14.91 -1.49
CA ASP A 149 16.03 15.48 -2.68
C ASP A 149 15.76 14.36 -3.70
N TYR A 150 14.51 14.15 -4.08
CA TYR A 150 14.13 13.04 -4.96
C TYR A 150 14.47 13.28 -6.44
N THR A 151 14.77 14.51 -6.84
CA THR A 151 14.99 14.87 -8.25
C THR A 151 16.12 14.04 -8.87
N GLY A 152 15.82 13.36 -9.98
CA GLY A 152 16.75 12.46 -10.68
C GLY A 152 16.93 11.09 -10.03
N ARG A 153 16.19 10.76 -8.97
CA ARG A 153 16.34 9.49 -8.23
C ARG A 153 15.25 8.49 -8.58
N VAL A 154 15.60 7.21 -8.47
CA VAL A 154 14.65 6.10 -8.57
C VAL A 154 14.06 5.83 -7.19
N MET A 155 12.81 6.25 -7.01
CA MET A 155 12.08 6.10 -5.77
C MET A 155 11.13 4.91 -5.84
N VAL A 156 11.01 4.20 -4.72
CA VAL A 156 10.09 3.08 -4.57
C VAL A 156 8.76 3.61 -4.03
N LEU A 157 7.67 3.37 -4.77
CA LEU A 157 6.32 3.69 -4.35
C LEU A 157 5.77 2.65 -3.36
N LYS A 158 4.96 3.10 -2.40
CA LYS A 158 4.22 2.21 -1.50
C LYS A 158 3.24 1.34 -2.31
N PRO A 159 3.12 0.04 -2.00
CA PRO A 159 2.16 -0.85 -2.66
C PRO A 159 0.70 -0.36 -2.60
N THR A 160 0.32 0.32 -1.52
CA THR A 160 -1.03 0.90 -1.33
C THR A 160 -1.37 1.99 -2.34
N CYS A 161 -0.38 2.54 -3.05
CA CYS A 161 -0.59 3.53 -4.11
C CYS A 161 -0.80 2.88 -5.49
N LEU A 162 -0.64 1.57 -5.59
CA LEU A 162 -0.80 0.78 -6.81
C LEU A 162 -2.10 -0.01 -6.73
N LYS A 163 -2.81 -0.15 -7.85
CA LYS A 163 -3.91 -1.13 -7.94
C LYS A 163 -3.31 -2.53 -7.87
N ASP A 164 -4.10 -3.50 -7.44
CA ASP A 164 -3.63 -4.86 -7.21
C ASP A 164 -2.96 -5.51 -8.43
N ASP A 165 -3.50 -5.29 -9.63
CA ASP A 165 -2.94 -5.81 -10.88
C ASP A 165 -1.55 -5.24 -11.21
N TYR A 166 -1.20 -4.10 -10.60
CA TYR A 166 0.09 -3.42 -10.72
C TYR A 166 0.93 -3.53 -9.43
N LYS A 167 0.54 -4.35 -8.44
CA LYS A 167 1.39 -4.61 -7.28
C LYS A 167 2.50 -5.57 -7.69
N THR A 168 3.47 -5.04 -8.44
CA THR A 168 4.67 -5.75 -8.89
C THR A 168 5.93 -4.94 -8.57
N PRO A 169 7.10 -5.57 -8.43
CA PRO A 169 8.36 -4.85 -8.22
C PRO A 169 8.72 -3.91 -9.39
N ARG A 170 8.20 -4.19 -10.60
CA ARG A 170 8.44 -3.38 -11.79
C ARG A 170 7.68 -2.05 -11.71
N ASP A 171 6.41 -2.10 -11.31
CA ASP A 171 5.50 -0.95 -11.29
C ASP A 171 5.67 -0.06 -10.05
N GLN A 172 6.45 -0.50 -9.06
CA GLN A 172 6.81 0.33 -7.89
C GLN A 172 7.88 1.39 -8.19
N LEU A 173 8.62 1.28 -9.30
CA LEU A 173 9.78 2.13 -9.55
C LEU A 173 9.42 3.38 -10.33
N VAL A 174 9.67 4.54 -9.73
CA VAL A 174 9.40 5.85 -10.30
C VAL A 174 10.70 6.65 -10.38
N LEU A 175 11.02 7.17 -11.56
CA LEU A 175 12.05 8.21 -11.71
C LEU A 175 11.41 9.57 -11.40
N CYS A 176 11.83 10.19 -10.31
CA CYS A 176 11.34 11.50 -9.91
C CYS A 176 12.03 12.60 -10.72
N GLU A 177 11.25 13.45 -11.38
CA GLU A 177 11.75 14.50 -12.29
C GLU A 177 11.66 15.91 -11.66
N GLY A 178 10.80 16.12 -10.65
CA GLY A 178 10.70 17.40 -9.97
C GLY A 178 9.41 17.57 -9.15
N GLY A 179 9.04 18.83 -8.88
CA GLY A 179 7.94 19.18 -8.00
C GLY A 179 8.41 19.52 -6.58
N PHE A 180 7.63 20.35 -5.89
CA PHE A 180 8.02 20.83 -4.56
C PHE A 180 8.22 19.69 -3.55
N GLY A 181 7.49 18.59 -3.69
CA GLY A 181 7.64 17.40 -2.83
C GLY A 181 8.97 16.66 -2.98
N CYS A 182 9.74 16.91 -4.05
CA CYS A 182 11.09 16.35 -4.18
C CYS A 182 12.03 16.90 -3.11
N SER A 183 11.91 18.19 -2.80
CA SER A 183 12.76 18.85 -1.82
C SER A 183 12.32 18.52 -0.39
N PRO A 184 13.24 18.15 0.51
CA PRO A 184 12.91 17.91 1.92
C PRO A 184 12.55 19.19 2.68
N SER A 185 12.92 20.37 2.16
CA SER A 185 12.72 21.66 2.84
C SER A 185 11.53 22.47 2.29
N ALA A 186 10.93 22.04 1.19
CA ALA A 186 9.78 22.73 0.61
C ALA A 186 8.48 22.36 1.34
N SER A 187 7.53 23.29 1.38
CA SER A 187 6.20 23.07 1.98
C SER A 187 5.27 22.23 1.10
N GLY A 188 5.49 22.26 -0.22
CA GLY A 188 4.71 21.48 -1.18
C GLY A 188 5.05 20.00 -1.10
N ARG A 189 4.04 19.15 -1.27
CA ARG A 189 4.17 17.68 -1.10
C ARG A 189 4.26 16.91 -2.40
N LYS A 190 3.88 17.53 -3.52
CA LYS A 190 3.74 16.87 -4.83
C LYS A 190 5.09 16.61 -5.49
N VAL A 191 5.31 15.36 -5.86
CA VAL A 191 6.42 14.84 -6.65
C VAL A 191 5.88 14.46 -8.02
N PHE A 192 6.52 14.96 -9.08
CA PHE A 192 6.27 14.58 -10.46
C PHE A 192 7.38 13.65 -10.93
N GLY A 193 7.02 12.64 -11.72
CA GLY A 193 7.98 11.69 -12.25
C GLY A 193 7.38 10.82 -13.34
N ARG A 194 8.07 9.72 -13.64
CA ARG A 194 7.60 8.69 -14.58
C ARG A 194 7.79 7.30 -14.01
N PHE A 195 6.84 6.43 -14.26
CA PHE A 195 7.04 5.01 -14.03
C PHE A 195 8.16 4.48 -14.93
N LEU A 196 9.06 3.67 -14.37
CA LEU A 196 10.09 3.01 -15.16
C LEU A 196 9.54 1.81 -15.94
N SER A 197 8.39 1.27 -15.54
CA SER A 197 7.77 0.11 -16.19
C SER A 197 7.36 0.39 -17.65
N ASP A 198 6.81 1.57 -17.92
CA ASP A 198 6.26 1.97 -19.22
C ASP A 198 6.64 3.40 -19.67
N GLY A 199 7.16 4.25 -18.77
CA GLY A 199 7.50 5.64 -19.04
C GLY A 199 6.35 6.63 -18.85
N GLU A 200 5.18 6.19 -18.38
CA GLU A 200 4.03 7.07 -18.15
C GLU A 200 4.32 8.11 -17.05
N LYS A 201 3.86 9.34 -17.27
CA LYS A 201 3.98 10.42 -16.29
C LYS A 201 3.05 10.16 -15.11
N CYS A 202 3.56 10.39 -13.90
CA CYS A 202 2.81 10.22 -12.67
C CYS A 202 3.04 11.41 -11.72
N GLN A 203 2.13 11.54 -10.75
CA GLN A 203 2.23 12.48 -9.66
C GLN A 203 1.81 11.82 -8.35
N TYR A 204 2.64 11.96 -7.31
CA TYR A 204 2.40 11.39 -5.99
C TYR A 204 2.82 12.37 -4.90
N ASP A 205 2.39 12.14 -3.67
CA ASP A 205 2.90 12.91 -2.52
C ASP A 205 4.21 12.31 -2.02
N ARG A 206 5.08 13.14 -1.43
CA ARG A 206 6.36 12.73 -0.84
C ARG A 206 6.21 11.57 0.17
N SER A 207 5.05 11.50 0.84
CA SER A 207 4.67 10.46 1.79
C SER A 207 4.39 9.09 1.14
N ASP A 208 4.10 9.06 -0.15
CA ASP A 208 3.70 7.85 -0.90
C ASP A 208 4.90 6.97 -1.28
N PHE A 209 6.11 7.51 -1.16
CA PHE A 209 7.35 6.78 -1.40
C PHE A 209 7.86 6.08 -0.13
N ILE A 210 8.40 4.87 -0.29
CA ILE A 210 9.09 4.11 0.76
C ILE A 210 10.50 4.66 0.97
N GLY A 211 11.23 4.91 -0.13
CA GLY A 211 12.57 5.49 -0.13
C GLY A 211 13.25 5.37 -1.49
N GLU A 212 14.50 5.81 -1.58
CA GLU A 212 15.33 5.65 -2.79
C GLU A 212 15.79 4.20 -2.88
N LEU A 213 15.58 3.55 -4.04
CA LEU A 213 16.06 2.20 -4.24
C LEU A 213 17.59 2.18 -4.20
N LYS A 214 18.18 1.26 -3.41
CA LYS A 214 19.63 1.05 -3.37
C LYS A 214 20.18 0.77 -4.76
N ALA A 215 21.28 1.44 -5.13
CA ALA A 215 21.84 1.39 -6.48
C ALA A 215 22.26 -0.03 -6.89
N GLU A 216 22.75 -0.83 -5.95
CA GLU A 216 23.12 -2.23 -6.14
C GLU A 216 21.92 -3.16 -6.41
N LEU A 217 20.70 -2.75 -5.99
CA LEU A 217 19.46 -3.50 -6.23
C LEU A 217 18.72 -3.04 -7.49
N LEU A 218 19.15 -1.95 -8.13
CA LEU A 218 18.50 -1.40 -9.31
C LEU A 218 18.64 -2.37 -10.50
N PRO A 219 17.54 -2.93 -11.04
CA PRO A 219 17.60 -3.88 -12.15
C PRO A 219 18.12 -3.25 -13.44
N ASP A 220 18.74 -4.05 -14.31
CA ASP A 220 19.34 -3.57 -15.57
C ASP A 220 18.32 -2.86 -16.48
N TRP A 221 17.13 -3.45 -16.65
CA TRP A 221 16.05 -2.83 -17.44
C TRP A 221 15.66 -1.43 -16.93
N ALA A 222 15.73 -1.21 -15.61
CA ALA A 222 15.38 0.06 -14.99
C ALA A 222 16.50 1.10 -15.24
N ARG A 223 17.77 0.68 -15.20
CA ARG A 223 18.92 1.53 -15.56
C ARG A 223 18.84 2.00 -17.00
N GLU A 224 18.55 1.09 -17.92
CA GLU A 224 18.36 1.38 -19.34
C GLU A 224 17.24 2.41 -19.54
N LYS A 225 16.09 2.20 -18.87
CA LYS A 225 14.96 3.13 -18.95
C LYS A 225 15.29 4.52 -18.41
N VAL A 226 16.04 4.62 -17.30
CA VAL A 226 16.51 5.92 -16.77
C VAL A 226 17.37 6.65 -17.80
N GLN A 227 18.28 5.95 -18.48
CA GLN A 227 19.13 6.54 -19.53
C GLN A 227 18.29 7.03 -20.72
N GLU A 228 17.34 6.22 -21.19
CA GLU A 228 16.41 6.58 -22.27
C GLU A 228 15.64 7.88 -21.95
N ILE A 229 15.04 7.95 -20.75
CA ILE A 229 14.27 9.12 -20.31
C ILE A 229 15.18 10.37 -20.22
N THR A 230 16.37 10.22 -19.64
CA THR A 230 17.30 11.35 -19.46
C THR A 230 17.80 11.89 -20.81
N GLN A 231 18.08 11.03 -21.79
CA GLN A 231 18.45 11.43 -23.15
C GLN A 231 17.31 12.17 -23.86
N SER A 232 16.07 11.66 -23.75
CA SER A 232 14.89 12.30 -24.37
C SER A 232 14.65 13.72 -23.86
N ASN A 233 14.83 13.96 -22.56
CA ASN A 233 14.69 15.28 -21.93
C ASN A 233 15.79 16.26 -22.38
N THR A 234 16.95 15.78 -22.81
CA THR A 234 18.06 16.62 -23.30
C THR A 234 17.90 16.99 -24.78
N SER A 235 17.14 16.19 -25.55
CA SER A 235 16.92 16.39 -26.99
C SER A 235 15.80 17.37 -27.38
N VAL A 236 15.13 18.04 -26.43
CA VAL A 236 14.13 19.08 -26.73
C VAL A 236 14.85 20.43 -26.92
N PRO A 237 14.89 21.02 -28.13
CA PRO A 237 15.55 22.31 -28.34
C PRO A 237 14.73 23.45 -27.75
N SER A 238 15.44 24.39 -27.12
CA SER A 238 14.97 25.75 -26.82
C SER A 238 14.34 26.39 -28.08
N MET A 239 13.02 26.54 -28.07
CA MET A 239 12.31 27.30 -29.10
C MET A 239 12.48 28.79 -28.84
N GLY A 240 13.37 29.42 -29.61
CA GLY A 240 13.16 30.74 -30.19
C GLY A 240 13.42 31.96 -29.30
N GLY A 241 14.69 32.30 -29.06
CA GLY A 241 15.08 33.69 -28.83
C GLY A 241 14.91 34.47 -30.13
N MET A 242 13.89 35.33 -30.21
CA MET A 242 13.74 36.32 -31.28
C MET A 242 14.78 37.42 -31.05
N GLU A 243 15.87 37.42 -31.82
CA GLU A 243 16.69 38.61 -32.02
C GLU A 243 15.92 39.59 -32.91
N ILE A 244 15.68 40.80 -32.39
CA ILE A 244 15.20 41.93 -33.18
C ILE A 244 16.40 42.86 -33.31
N GLN A 245 16.89 42.99 -34.55
CA GLN A 245 17.85 44.01 -34.98
C GLN A 245 17.19 45.38 -35.06
#